data_AF-A0A7V5PY72-F1
#
_entry.id   AF-A0A7V5PY72-F1
#
_cell.length_a   1.000
_cell.length_b   1.000
_cell.length_c   1.000
_cell.angle_alpha   90.00
_cell.angle_beta   90.00
_cell.angle_gamma   90.00
#
_symmetry.space_group_name_H-M   'P 1'
#
loop_
_entity.id
_entity.type
_entity.pdbx_description
1 polymer ?
#
loop_
_entity_poly.entity_id
_entity_poly.type
_entity_poly.pdbx_seq_one_letter_code
_entity_poly.pdbx_strand_id
1 'polypeptide(L)' 'MTPETAIEQQIERYRAMTGEERLKIALDLHEFACDVAREGIRRQYPDADAQQVELLLRRRIELSRR' A
#
# COMPACT_ATOMS: atom_id res chain seq x y z
N MET A 1 -12.22 7.37 26.59
CA MET A 1 -11.30 7.94 25.58
C MET A 1 -12.15 8.78 24.65
N THR A 2 -11.85 10.07 24.51
CA THR A 2 -12.54 10.93 23.53
C THR A 2 -11.83 10.84 22.17
N PRO A 3 -12.49 11.21 21.06
CA PRO A 3 -11.84 11.26 19.74
C PRO A 3 -10.55 12.11 19.75
N GLU A 4 -10.55 13.22 20.49
CA GLU A 4 -9.41 14.13 20.60
C GLU A 4 -8.23 13.42 21.29
N THR A 5 -8.48 12.74 22.41
CA THR A 5 -7.44 11.96 23.11
C THR A 5 -6.90 10.83 22.25
N ALA A 6 -7.73 10.19 21.42
CA ALA A 6 -7.28 9.14 20.52
C ALA A 6 -6.33 9.68 19.42
N ILE A 7 -6.63 10.86 18.87
CA ILE A 7 -5.78 11.54 17.88
C ILE A 7 -4.43 11.94 18.49
N GLU A 8 -4.45 12.52 19.69
CA GLU A 8 -3.22 12.89 20.40
C GLU A 8 -2.32 11.68 20.63
N GLN A 9 -2.90 10.57 21.12
CA GLN A 9 -2.16 9.31 21.29
C GLN A 9 -1.60 8.77 19.98
N GLN A 10 -2.35 8.89 18.87
CA GLN A 10 -1.88 8.48 17.56
C GLN A 10 -0.69 9.32 17.08
N ILE A 11 -0.73 10.63 17.26
CA ILE A 11 0.36 11.55 16.91
C ILE A 11 1.62 11.22 17.71
N GLU A 12 1.49 10.99 19.02
CA GLU A 12 2.63 10.62 19.86
C GLU A 12 3.25 9.29 19.45
N ARG A 13 2.43 8.29 19.09
CA ARG A 13 2.93 7.02 18.54
C ARG A 13 3.72 7.24 17.26
N TYR A 14 3.23 8.09 16.35
CA TYR A 14 3.98 8.41 15.13
C TYR A 14 5.27 9.15 15.44
N ARG A 15 5.28 10.11 16.36
CA ARG A 15 6.50 10.84 16.77
C ARG A 15 7.56 9.92 17.37
N ALA A 16 7.13 8.92 18.14
CA ALA A 16 8.02 7.94 18.76
C ALA A 16 8.61 6.92 17.77
N MET A 17 8.07 6.80 16.55
CA MET A 17 8.61 5.87 15.55
C MET A 17 9.98 6.30 15.05
N THR A 18 10.90 5.35 15.09
CA THR A 18 12.20 5.41 14.42
C THR A 18 12.04 5.47 12.89
N GLY A 19 13.12 5.83 12.19
CA GLY A 19 13.16 5.79 10.73
C GLY A 19 12.92 4.39 10.15
N GLU A 20 13.46 3.37 10.82
CA GLU A 20 13.31 1.96 10.40
C GLU A 20 11.86 1.48 10.51
N GLU A 21 11.17 1.82 11.60
CA GLU A 21 9.75 1.48 11.78
C GLU A 21 8.88 2.17 10.74
N ARG A 22 9.15 3.44 10.44
CA ARG A 22 8.44 4.17 9.37
C ARG A 22 8.69 3.55 8.00
N LEU A 23 9.94 3.18 7.71
CA LEU A 23 10.29 2.52 6.46
C LEU A 23 9.58 1.17 6.33
N LYS A 24 9.56 0.38 7.40
CA LYS A 24 8.82 -0.89 7.43
C LYS A 24 7.34 -0.69 7.10
N ILE A 25 6.67 0.25 7.77
CA ILE A 25 5.25 0.54 7.49
C ILE A 25 5.04 0.95 6.03
N ALA A 26 5.94 1.78 5.47
CA ALA A 26 5.83 2.21 4.08
C ALA A 26 5.98 1.04 3.09
N LEU A 27 6.91 0.12 3.35
CA LEU A 27 7.12 -1.07 2.53
C LEU A 27 5.93 -2.03 2.64
N ASP A 28 5.45 -2.30 3.85
CA ASP A 28 4.29 -3.16 4.10
C ASP A 28 3.03 -2.59 3.40
N LEU A 29 2.83 -1.26 3.46
CA LEU A 29 1.73 -0.59 2.78
C LEU A 29 1.85 -0.66 1.25
N HIS A 30 3.07 -0.54 0.72
CA HIS A 30 3.32 -0.66 -0.72
C HIS A 30 3.00 -2.08 -1.23
N GLU A 31 3.43 -3.11 -0.50
CA GLU A 31 3.12 -4.51 -0.82
C GLU A 31 1.61 -4.76 -0.80
N PHE A 32 0.93 -4.33 0.26
CA PHE A 32 -0.53 -4.44 0.37
C PHE A 32 -1.25 -3.74 -0.81
N ALA A 33 -0.83 -2.53 -1.17
CA ALA A 33 -1.41 -1.82 -2.30
C ALA A 33 -1.21 -2.56 -3.63
N CYS A 34 -0.05 -3.21 -3.82
CA CYS A 34 0.20 -4.04 -4.99
C CYS A 34 -0.71 -5.26 -5.02
N ASP A 35 -0.97 -5.91 -3.88
CA ASP A 35 -1.87 -7.06 -3.80
C ASP A 35 -3.32 -6.71 -4.13
N VAL A 36 -3.81 -5.61 -3.58
CA VAL A 36 -5.13 -5.07 -3.92
C VAL A 36 -5.22 -4.78 -5.42
N ALA A 37 -4.17 -4.19 -6.00
CA ALA A 37 -4.13 -3.91 -7.43
C ALA A 37 -4.11 -5.19 -8.28
N ARG A 38 -3.37 -6.23 -7.89
CA ARG A 38 -3.36 -7.55 -8.56
C ARG A 38 -4.75 -8.17 -8.58
N GLU A 39 -5.45 -8.16 -7.45
CA GLU A 39 -6.83 -8.66 -7.38
C GLU A 39 -7.76 -7.87 -8.31
N GLY A 40 -7.62 -6.55 -8.34
CA GLY A 40 -8.35 -5.72 -9.30
C GLY A 40 -8.03 -6.04 -10.76
N ILE A 41 -6.77 -6.35 -11.08
CA ILE A 41 -6.34 -6.75 -12.43
C ILE A 41 -6.93 -8.11 -12.80
N ARG A 42 -6.82 -9.13 -11.92
CA ARG A 42 -7.37 -10.47 -12.16
C ARG A 42 -8.88 -10.42 -12.44
N ARG A 43 -9.61 -9.56 -11.72
CA ARG A 43 -11.05 -9.35 -11.98
C ARG A 43 -11.33 -8.68 -13.32
N GLN A 44 -10.48 -7.78 -13.77
CA GLN A 44 -10.62 -7.08 -15.07
C GLN A 44 -10.17 -7.94 -16.25
N TYR A 45 -9.23 -8.86 -16.03
CA TYR A 45 -8.65 -9.74 -17.04
C TYR A 45 -8.65 -11.19 -16.52
N PRO A 46 -9.81 -11.89 -16.54
CA PRO A 46 -9.94 -13.22 -15.94
C PRO A 46 -9.01 -14.29 -16.55
N ASP A 47 -8.68 -14.14 -17.83
CA ASP A 47 -7.81 -15.07 -18.56
C ASP A 47 -6.33 -14.71 -18.45
N ALA A 48 -5.98 -13.65 -17.71
CA ALA A 48 -4.60 -13.22 -17.57
C ALA A 48 -3.81 -14.21 -16.72
N ASP A 49 -2.66 -14.65 -17.23
CA ASP A 49 -1.70 -15.41 -16.45
C ASP A 49 -0.96 -14.52 -15.43
N ALA A 50 -0.18 -15.14 -14.56
CA ALA A 50 0.56 -14.43 -13.52
C ALA A 50 1.54 -13.38 -14.07
N GLN A 51 2.19 -13.64 -15.21
CA GLN A 51 3.14 -12.69 -15.80
C GLN A 51 2.42 -11.48 -16.40
N GLN A 52 1.29 -11.72 -17.06
CA GLN A 52 0.43 -10.68 -17.61
C GLN A 52 -0.12 -9.77 -16.50
N VAL A 53 -0.54 -10.35 -15.36
CA VAL A 53 -0.96 -9.58 -14.19
C VAL A 53 0.17 -8.67 -13.67
N GLU A 54 1.39 -9.19 -13.55
CA GLU A 54 2.54 -8.37 -13.11
C GLU A 54 2.90 -7.27 -14.10
N LEU A 55 2.83 -7.53 -15.41
CA LEU A 55 3.07 -6.52 -16.44
C LEU A 55 2.05 -5.37 -16.33
N LEU A 56 0.78 -5.70 -16.16
CA LEU A 56 -0.29 -4.73 -15.98
C LEU A 56 -0.13 -3.94 -14.67
N LEU A 57 0.30 -4.59 -13.59
CA LEU A 57 0.59 -3.94 -12.32
C LEU A 57 1.73 -2.91 -12.49
N ARG A 58 2.85 -3.31 -13.10
CA ARG A 58 3.98 -2.40 -13.36
C ARG A 58 3.56 -1.18 -14.16
N ARG A 59 2.76 -1.39 -15.22
CA ARG A 59 2.23 -0.28 -16.04
C ARG A 59 1.35 0.67 -15.24
N ARG A 60 0.53 0.17 -14.31
CA ARG A 60 -0.28 1.03 -13.42
C ARG A 60 0.59 1.86 -12.47
N ILE A 61 1.62 1.26 -11.88
CA ILE A 61 2.56 1.96 -10.99
C ILE A 61 3.34 3.04 -11.76
N GLU A 62 3.72 2.78 -13.01
CA GLU A 62 4.39 3.78 -13.85
C GLU A 62 3.49 4.99 -14.17
N LEU A 63 2.19 4.76 -14.36
CA LEU A 63 1.24 5.84 -14.59
C LEU A 63 1.07 6.75 -13.37
N SER A 64 1.23 6.23 -12.14
CA SER A 64 1.14 7.03 -10.91
C SER A 64 2.41 7.85 -10.61
N ARG A 65 3.48 7.67 -11.40
CA ARG A 65 4.74 8.43 -11.26
C ARG A 65 4.79 9.69 -12.15
N ARG A 66 3.77 9.91 -12.98
CA ARG A 66 3.62 11.07 -13.85
C ARG A 66 2.68 12.08 -13.21
#